data_AF-A0A7X9MRT7-F1
#
_entry.id   AF-A0A7X9MRT7-F1
#
_cell.length_a   1.000
_cell.length_b   1.000
_cell.length_c   1.000
_cell.angle_alpha   90.00
_cell.angle_beta   90.00
_cell.angle_gamma   90.00
#
_symmetry.space_group_name_H-M   'P 1'
#
loop_
_entity.id
_entity.type
_entity.pdbx_description
1 polymer ?
#
loop_
_entity_poly.entity_id
_entity_poly.type
_entity_poly.pdbx_seq_one_letter_code
_entity_poly.pdbx_strand_id
1 'polypeptide(L)'
;MRDENGLVDSDYDPYETEQKEWKKQQLKERGKQLLTITSPILILILWEVFSRTGILDIRFFPPPTAIVSTFFELATSGLLWTHVSVSLYRIAMGFLLGVIPGVIIGLLMGLYAPIRHFISPIVMAFMPIPTLALMPIIIILFGIGDFSKVVTIAGSVFFPVVINTVAGVLNIDRVHLDVAKNYGASPKDFFLKIAFPGALPVMLEGIQMGQAIALLTIVAAEMMGATSGIGYLIWTSYKAFMLKEMFVGLVLISFFGFLFSLLLRGLQKRIVPWR
;
A
#
# COMPACT_ATOMS: atom_id res chain seq x y z
N MET A 1 -43.73 5.37 -21.59
CA MET A 1 -43.58 5.54 -23.05
C MET A 1 -44.98 5.60 -23.62
N ARG A 2 -45.34 6.60 -24.43
CA ARG A 2 -46.64 6.64 -25.10
C ARG A 2 -46.53 5.89 -26.42
N ASP A 3 -47.55 5.09 -26.73
CA ASP A 3 -47.69 4.44 -28.03
C ASP A 3 -48.01 5.47 -29.14
N GLU A 4 -47.96 5.04 -30.40
CA GLU A 4 -48.22 5.90 -31.57
C GLU A 4 -49.65 6.49 -31.59
N ASN A 5 -50.53 6.06 -30.69
CA ASN A 5 -51.91 6.53 -30.53
C ASN A 5 -52.11 7.47 -29.32
N GLY A 6 -51.05 7.81 -28.58
CA GLY A 6 -51.11 8.81 -27.51
C GLY A 6 -51.84 8.36 -26.24
N LEU A 7 -52.15 7.06 -26.10
CA LEU A 7 -52.71 6.49 -24.88
C LEU A 7 -51.56 6.12 -23.94
N VAL A 8 -51.71 6.43 -22.66
CA VAL A 8 -50.80 5.92 -21.63
C VAL A 8 -51.09 4.43 -21.55
N ASP A 9 -50.09 3.61 -21.88
CA ASP A 9 -50.16 2.15 -21.78
C ASP A 9 -50.79 1.76 -20.43
N SER A 10 -52.01 1.21 -20.49
CA SER A 10 -52.84 0.90 -19.31
C SER A 10 -52.22 -0.17 -18.42
N ASP A 11 -51.23 -0.91 -18.94
CA ASP A 11 -50.46 -1.93 -18.21
C ASP A 11 -49.11 -1.41 -17.71
N TYR A 12 -48.78 -0.13 -17.94
CA TYR A 12 -47.56 0.48 -17.42
C TYR A 12 -47.74 0.85 -15.95
N ASP A 13 -47.46 -0.10 -15.05
CA ASP A 13 -47.23 0.18 -13.64
C ASP A 13 -45.75 0.58 -13.43
N PRO A 14 -45.47 1.87 -13.11
CA PRO A 14 -44.12 2.34 -12.84
C PRO A 14 -43.46 1.58 -11.69
N TYR A 15 -44.25 1.13 -10.71
CA TYR A 15 -43.77 0.46 -9.51
C TYR A 15 -43.27 -0.96 -9.81
N GLU A 16 -43.99 -1.73 -10.63
CA GLU A 16 -43.54 -3.06 -11.07
C GLU A 16 -42.24 -3.00 -11.90
N THR A 17 -42.13 -1.97 -12.75
CA THR A 17 -40.98 -1.79 -13.63
C THR A 17 -39.72 -1.47 -12.83
N GLU A 18 -39.84 -0.56 -11.86
CA GLU A 18 -38.77 -0.20 -10.93
C GLU A 18 -38.35 -1.38 -10.03
N GLN A 19 -39.32 -2.19 -9.55
CA GLN A 19 -39.01 -3.42 -8.80
C GLN A 19 -38.24 -4.47 -9.63
N LYS A 20 -38.60 -4.63 -10.92
CA LYS A 20 -37.91 -5.57 -11.84
C LYS A 20 -36.49 -5.08 -12.14
N GLU A 21 -36.29 -3.78 -12.33
CA GLU A 21 -34.96 -3.18 -12.52
C GLU A 21 -34.09 -3.27 -11.26
N TRP A 22 -34.66 -2.98 -10.08
CA TRP A 22 -33.95 -3.10 -8.81
C TRP A 22 -33.51 -4.55 -8.52
N LYS A 23 -34.38 -5.54 -8.79
CA LYS A 23 -34.02 -6.97 -8.70
C LYS A 23 -32.93 -7.36 -9.70
N LYS A 24 -32.98 -6.87 -10.95
CA LYS A 24 -31.93 -7.10 -11.96
C LYS A 24 -30.58 -6.49 -11.54
N GLN A 25 -30.57 -5.28 -10.98
CA GLN A 25 -29.36 -4.64 -10.48
C GLN A 25 -28.77 -5.39 -9.29
N GLN A 26 -29.60 -5.83 -8.33
CA GLN A 26 -29.14 -6.65 -7.20
C GLN A 26 -28.59 -8.01 -7.64
N LEU A 27 -29.21 -8.67 -8.62
CA LEU A 27 -28.71 -9.93 -9.19
C LEU A 27 -27.36 -9.72 -9.92
N LYS A 28 -27.19 -8.60 -10.61
CA LYS A 28 -25.95 -8.23 -11.32
C LYS A 28 -24.82 -7.92 -10.33
N GLU A 29 -25.12 -7.21 -9.24
CA GLU A 29 -24.15 -6.93 -8.16
C GLU A 29 -23.79 -8.19 -7.37
N ARG A 30 -24.77 -9.06 -7.06
CA ARG A 30 -24.51 -10.38 -6.46
C ARG A 30 -23.67 -11.28 -7.37
N GLY A 31 -23.94 -11.29 -8.68
CA GLY A 31 -23.14 -12.02 -9.66
C GLY A 31 -21.69 -11.54 -9.70
N LYS A 32 -21.45 -10.22 -9.67
CA LYS A 32 -20.10 -9.62 -9.59
C LYS A 32 -19.39 -9.96 -8.27
N GLN A 33 -20.09 -9.92 -7.15
CA GLN A 33 -19.53 -10.29 -5.83
C GLN A 33 -19.17 -11.78 -5.77
N LEU A 34 -20.05 -12.65 -6.28
CA LEU A 34 -19.79 -14.08 -6.41
C LEU A 34 -18.58 -14.34 -7.31
N LEU A 35 -18.47 -13.68 -8.46
CA LEU A 35 -17.31 -13.82 -9.36
C LEU A 35 -16.01 -13.35 -8.69
N THR A 36 -16.06 -12.24 -7.95
CA THR A 36 -14.90 -11.70 -7.22
C THR A 36 -14.35 -12.68 -6.18
N ILE A 37 -15.22 -13.42 -5.48
CA ILE A 37 -14.81 -14.41 -4.47
C ILE A 37 -14.47 -15.76 -5.12
N THR A 38 -15.23 -16.16 -6.14
CA THR A 38 -15.07 -17.47 -6.81
C THR A 38 -13.77 -17.53 -7.61
N SER A 39 -13.33 -16.41 -8.20
CA SER A 39 -12.09 -16.35 -8.99
C SER A 39 -10.83 -16.81 -8.23
N PRO A 40 -10.47 -16.25 -7.06
CA PRO A 40 -9.30 -16.71 -6.31
C PRO A 40 -9.44 -18.15 -5.81
N ILE A 41 -10.65 -18.57 -5.41
CA ILE A 41 -10.90 -19.95 -4.96
C ILE A 41 -10.68 -20.94 -6.13
N LEU A 42 -11.20 -20.62 -7.32
CA LEU A 42 -11.02 -21.45 -8.51
C LEU A 42 -9.54 -21.60 -8.86
N ILE A 43 -8.76 -20.51 -8.78
CA ILE A 43 -7.31 -20.54 -9.01
C ILE A 43 -6.61 -21.46 -8.00
N LEU A 44 -6.96 -21.38 -6.71
CA LEU A 44 -6.39 -22.26 -5.69
C LEU A 44 -6.74 -23.73 -5.91
N ILE A 45 -7.99 -24.03 -6.32
CA ILE A 45 -8.42 -25.40 -6.63
C ILE A 45 -7.66 -25.93 -7.86
N LEU A 46 -7.55 -25.13 -8.93
CA LEU A 46 -6.81 -25.53 -10.13
C LEU A 46 -5.34 -25.78 -9.82
N TRP A 47 -4.71 -24.91 -9.01
CA TRP A 47 -3.33 -25.11 -8.56
C TRP A 47 -3.18 -26.40 -7.75
N GLU A 48 -4.05 -26.65 -6.78
CA GLU A 48 -4.06 -27.89 -5.98
C GLU A 48 -4.18 -29.13 -6.87
N VAL A 49 -5.11 -29.13 -7.83
CA VAL A 49 -5.33 -30.26 -8.75
C VAL A 49 -4.11 -30.46 -9.65
N PHE A 50 -3.58 -29.40 -10.27
CA PHE A 50 -2.45 -29.51 -11.19
C PHE A 50 -1.16 -29.94 -10.49
N SER A 51 -0.94 -29.50 -9.26
CA SER A 51 0.19 -29.95 -8.44
C SER A 51 0.07 -31.42 -8.02
N ARG A 52 -1.15 -31.89 -7.67
CA ARG A 52 -1.36 -33.29 -7.25
C ARG A 52 -1.38 -34.28 -8.40
N THR A 53 -1.86 -33.85 -9.57
CA THR A 53 -1.91 -34.68 -10.78
C THR A 53 -0.56 -34.79 -11.49
N GLY A 54 0.46 -34.03 -11.04
CA GLY A 54 1.80 -34.02 -11.63
C GLY A 54 1.90 -33.22 -12.93
N ILE A 55 0.84 -32.50 -13.31
CA ILE A 55 0.88 -31.52 -14.42
C ILE A 55 1.88 -30.40 -14.09
N LEU A 56 1.89 -29.96 -12.83
CA LEU A 56 2.93 -29.11 -12.27
C LEU A 56 3.87 -29.97 -11.42
N ASP A 57 5.18 -29.79 -11.58
CA ASP A 57 6.15 -30.45 -10.73
C ASP A 57 5.97 -29.96 -9.28
N ILE A 58 5.55 -30.86 -8.41
CA ILE A 58 5.22 -30.62 -7.00
C ILE A 58 6.42 -30.07 -6.20
N ARG A 59 7.65 -30.28 -6.70
CA ARG A 59 8.87 -29.73 -6.09
C ARG A 59 8.97 -28.24 -6.29
N PHE A 60 8.42 -27.71 -7.39
CA PHE A 60 8.41 -26.28 -7.73
C PHE A 60 7.10 -25.59 -7.32
N PHE A 61 5.98 -26.32 -7.43
CA PHE A 61 4.64 -25.84 -7.16
C PHE A 61 3.98 -26.75 -6.13
N PRO A 62 4.34 -26.66 -4.85
CA PRO A 62 3.68 -27.44 -3.81
C PRO A 62 2.18 -27.11 -3.76
N PRO A 63 1.31 -28.08 -3.47
CA PRO A 63 -0.13 -27.84 -3.37
C PRO A 63 -0.41 -26.81 -2.26
N PRO A 64 -1.37 -25.88 -2.46
CA PRO A 64 -1.84 -24.94 -1.44
C PRO A 64 -2.05 -25.57 -0.06
N THR A 65 -2.60 -26.78 0.00
CA THR A 65 -2.80 -27.50 1.28
C THR A 65 -1.49 -27.78 2.03
N ALA A 66 -0.40 -28.08 1.32
CA ALA A 66 0.92 -28.30 1.94
C ALA A 66 1.57 -26.99 2.40
N ILE A 67 1.29 -25.88 1.73
CA ILE A 67 1.72 -24.54 2.19
C ILE A 67 1.02 -24.20 3.51
N VAL A 68 -0.28 -24.50 3.62
CA VAL A 68 -1.05 -24.30 4.84
C VAL A 68 -0.54 -25.18 5.99
N SER A 69 -0.22 -26.46 5.74
CA SER A 69 0.34 -27.32 6.79
C SER A 69 1.69 -26.80 7.29
N THR A 70 2.59 -26.43 6.37
CA THR A 70 3.89 -25.84 6.71
C THR A 70 3.76 -24.51 7.44
N PHE A 71 2.75 -23.69 7.13
CA PHE A 71 2.45 -22.49 7.90
C PHE A 71 2.19 -22.81 9.38
N PHE A 72 1.36 -23.82 9.68
CA PHE A 72 1.08 -24.22 11.05
C PHE A 72 2.30 -24.83 11.76
N GLU A 73 3.13 -25.60 11.05
CA GLU A 73 4.40 -26.12 11.58
C GLU A 73 5.35 -24.97 11.98
N LEU A 74 5.52 -23.98 11.10
CA LEU A 74 6.35 -22.80 11.39
C LEU A 74 5.75 -21.93 12.51
N ALA A 75 4.42 -21.82 12.58
CA ALA A 75 3.74 -21.05 13.61
C ALA A 75 3.87 -21.70 15.00
N THR A 76 3.68 -23.01 15.10
CA THR A 76 3.77 -23.77 16.36
C THR A 76 5.19 -23.91 16.87
N SER A 77 6.18 -23.98 15.99
CA SER A 77 7.61 -23.99 16.36
C SER A 77 8.13 -22.63 16.85
N GLY A 78 7.37 -21.55 16.70
CA GLY A 78 7.79 -20.20 17.08
C GLY A 78 8.64 -19.47 16.04
N LEU A 79 9.17 -20.19 15.04
CA LEU A 79 10.09 -19.64 14.04
C LEU A 79 9.43 -18.59 13.15
N LEU A 80 8.15 -18.80 12.81
CA LEU A 80 7.35 -17.85 12.02
C LEU A 80 7.27 -16.49 12.71
N TRP A 81 6.98 -16.48 14.01
CA TRP A 81 6.76 -15.25 14.78
C TRP A 81 8.05 -14.43 14.93
N THR A 82 9.21 -15.09 15.02
CA THR A 82 10.52 -14.43 15.02
C THR A 82 10.75 -13.67 13.71
N HIS A 83 10.46 -14.29 12.57
CA HIS A 83 10.63 -13.63 11.26
C HIS A 83 9.62 -12.51 11.03
N VAL A 84 8.35 -12.77 11.35
CA VAL A 84 7.26 -11.80 11.17
C VAL A 84 7.48 -10.55 12.04
N SER A 85 7.77 -10.73 13.34
CA SER A 85 7.93 -9.60 14.27
C SER A 85 9.07 -8.67 13.88
N VAL A 86 10.22 -9.24 13.47
CA VAL A 86 11.38 -8.46 13.04
C VAL A 86 11.09 -7.70 11.75
N SER A 87 10.42 -8.31 10.76
CA SER A 87 10.03 -7.58 9.54
C SER A 87 9.04 -6.46 9.85
N LEU A 88 8.03 -6.72 10.68
CA LEU A 88 7.06 -5.69 11.09
C LEU A 88 7.74 -4.52 11.81
N TYR A 89 8.68 -4.80 12.70
CA TYR A 89 9.48 -3.77 13.37
C TYR A 89 10.26 -2.92 12.36
N ARG A 90 11.00 -3.55 11.44
CA ARG A 90 11.79 -2.85 10.42
C ARG A 90 10.91 -2.01 9.48
N ILE A 91 9.77 -2.54 9.06
CA ILE A 91 8.78 -1.82 8.24
C ILE A 91 8.26 -0.61 9.00
N ALA A 92 7.78 -0.79 10.24
CA ALA A 92 7.20 0.28 11.03
C ALA A 92 8.23 1.41 11.29
N MET A 93 9.44 1.06 11.73
CA MET A 93 10.48 2.05 11.99
C MET A 93 10.95 2.75 10.71
N GLY A 94 11.19 2.01 9.63
CA GLY A 94 11.61 2.59 8.36
C GLY A 94 10.53 3.48 7.76
N PHE A 95 9.27 3.05 7.82
CA PHE A 95 8.14 3.84 7.35
C PHE A 95 7.99 5.14 8.14
N LEU A 96 8.05 5.11 9.48
CA LEU A 96 7.98 6.32 10.29
C LEU A 96 9.16 7.26 10.03
N LEU A 97 10.38 6.72 9.94
CA LEU A 97 11.59 7.49 9.63
C LEU A 97 11.61 8.05 8.19
N GLY A 98 10.83 7.50 7.26
CA GLY A 98 10.63 8.07 5.93
C GLY A 98 9.49 9.11 5.89
N VAL A 99 8.33 8.76 6.47
CA VAL A 99 7.13 9.60 6.44
C VAL A 99 7.32 10.89 7.22
N ILE A 100 7.85 10.83 8.46
CA ILE A 100 7.92 12.02 9.32
C ILE A 100 8.81 13.10 8.67
N PRO A 101 10.07 12.81 8.27
CA PRO A 101 10.89 13.81 7.56
C PRO A 101 10.30 14.19 6.20
N GLY A 102 9.68 13.24 5.49
CA GLY A 102 9.08 13.50 4.19
C GLY A 102 7.92 14.49 4.25
N VAL A 103 7.04 14.36 5.25
CA VAL A 103 5.95 15.30 5.52
C VAL A 103 6.51 16.65 5.94
N ILE A 104 7.48 16.70 6.86
CA ILE A 104 8.07 17.97 7.33
C ILE A 104 8.70 18.73 6.17
N ILE A 105 9.59 18.08 5.40
CA ILE A 105 10.27 18.70 4.27
C ILE A 105 9.28 19.05 3.17
N GLY A 106 8.32 18.18 2.88
CA GLY A 106 7.29 18.43 1.88
C GLY A 106 6.40 19.63 2.21
N LEU A 107 5.99 19.79 3.47
CA LEU A 107 5.24 20.97 3.93
C LEU A 107 6.10 22.23 3.83
N LEU A 108 7.37 22.18 4.26
CA LEU A 108 8.29 23.33 4.15
C LEU A 108 8.49 23.77 2.69
N MET A 109 8.70 22.82 1.78
CA MET A 109 8.81 23.09 0.34
C MET A 109 7.48 23.59 -0.26
N GLY A 110 6.34 23.10 0.21
CA GLY A 110 5.03 23.57 -0.23
C GLY A 110 4.75 25.02 0.17
N LEU A 111 5.10 25.38 1.41
CA LEU A 111 4.80 26.68 2.02
C LEU A 111 5.82 27.77 1.67
N TYR A 112 7.10 27.42 1.54
CA TYR A 112 8.19 28.38 1.38
C TYR A 112 8.91 28.20 0.04
N ALA A 113 8.70 29.15 -0.88
CA ALA A 113 9.33 29.12 -2.20
C ALA A 113 10.87 29.03 -2.17
N PRO A 114 11.61 29.75 -1.31
CA PRO A 114 13.07 29.62 -1.24
C PRO A 114 13.53 28.20 -0.87
N ILE A 115 12.85 27.57 0.10
CA ILE A 115 13.14 26.18 0.50
C ILE A 115 12.87 25.24 -0.67
N ARG A 116 11.76 25.43 -1.39
CA ARG A 116 11.44 24.65 -2.58
C ARG A 116 12.52 24.76 -3.65
N HIS A 117 12.96 25.97 -3.98
CA HIS A 117 13.98 26.19 -5.02
C HIS A 117 15.34 25.58 -4.64
N PHE A 118 15.68 25.55 -3.35
CA PHE A 118 16.92 24.95 -2.86
C PHE A 118 16.86 23.41 -2.78
N ILE A 119 15.77 22.85 -2.24
CA ILE A 119 15.65 21.40 -1.99
C ILE A 119 15.18 20.63 -3.24
N SER A 120 14.35 21.22 -4.10
CA SER A 120 13.77 20.52 -5.25
C SER A 120 14.82 19.89 -6.18
N PRO A 121 15.93 20.56 -6.54
CA PRO A 121 16.98 19.94 -7.36
C PRO A 121 17.60 18.70 -6.70
N ILE A 122 17.80 18.73 -5.37
CA ILE A 122 18.35 17.61 -4.60
C ILE A 122 17.36 16.44 -4.63
N VAL A 123 16.09 16.70 -4.33
CA VAL A 123 15.04 15.67 -4.38
C VAL A 123 14.94 15.05 -5.76
N MET A 124 14.92 15.85 -6.83
CA MET A 124 14.85 15.36 -8.21
C MET A 124 16.10 14.60 -8.65
N ALA A 125 17.28 14.94 -8.13
CA ALA A 125 18.52 14.24 -8.47
C ALA A 125 18.63 12.86 -7.80
N PHE A 126 18.19 12.75 -6.54
CA PHE A 126 18.29 11.49 -5.79
C PHE A 126 17.09 10.56 -5.99
N MET A 127 15.90 11.09 -6.29
CA MET A 127 14.67 10.30 -6.45
C MET A 127 14.79 9.14 -7.46
N PRO A 128 15.45 9.27 -8.63
CA PRO A 128 15.56 8.17 -9.59
C PRO A 128 16.46 7.03 -9.12
N ILE A 129 17.32 7.27 -8.12
CA ILE A 129 18.28 6.28 -7.63
C ILE A 129 17.51 5.27 -6.77
N PRO A 130 17.44 3.98 -7.17
CA PRO A 130 16.77 2.97 -6.35
C PRO A 130 17.50 2.85 -5.01
N THR A 131 16.80 3.06 -3.90
CA THR A 131 17.45 2.99 -2.57
C THR A 131 18.03 1.61 -2.28
N LEU A 132 17.47 0.56 -2.89
CA LEU A 132 18.04 -0.79 -2.85
C LEU A 132 19.43 -0.85 -3.49
N ALA A 133 19.68 -0.09 -4.57
CA ALA A 133 21.01 0.00 -5.19
C ALA A 133 22.02 0.72 -4.28
N LEU A 134 21.55 1.56 -3.36
CA LEU A 134 22.37 2.20 -2.32
C LEU A 134 22.63 1.30 -1.11
N MET A 135 21.98 0.14 -1.03
CA MET A 135 22.06 -0.73 0.13
C MET A 135 23.51 -1.12 0.52
N PRO A 136 24.43 -1.42 -0.41
CA PRO A 136 25.83 -1.66 -0.04
C PRO A 136 26.49 -0.48 0.68
N ILE A 137 26.23 0.75 0.24
CA ILE A 137 26.73 1.98 0.88
C ILE A 137 26.09 2.15 2.25
N ILE A 138 24.78 1.91 2.36
CA ILE A 138 24.04 1.97 3.64
C ILE A 138 24.61 0.94 4.62
N ILE A 139 24.96 -0.27 4.17
CA ILE A 139 25.62 -1.28 5.01
C ILE A 139 27.02 -0.83 5.44
N ILE A 140 27.80 -0.20 4.55
CA ILE A 140 29.13 0.33 4.93
C ILE A 140 29.00 1.42 6.01
N LEU A 141 28.01 2.30 5.89
CA LEU A 141 27.82 3.42 6.81
C LEU A 141 27.24 2.99 8.16
N PHE A 142 26.27 2.08 8.15
CA PHE A 142 25.46 1.73 9.33
C PHE A 142 25.68 0.31 9.85
N GLY A 143 26.54 -0.46 9.18
CA GLY A 143 26.80 -1.86 9.47
C GLY A 143 25.73 -2.81 8.96
N ILE A 144 26.03 -4.10 9.09
CA ILE A 144 25.08 -5.18 8.86
C ILE A 144 24.15 -5.25 10.08
N GLY A 145 22.85 -5.12 9.86
CA GLY A 145 21.87 -5.26 10.93
C GLY A 145 20.50 -4.73 10.55
N ASP A 146 19.67 -4.50 11.55
CA ASP A 146 18.31 -3.97 11.38
C ASP A 146 18.33 -2.51 10.92
N PHE A 147 19.27 -1.73 11.45
CA PHE A 147 19.32 -0.29 11.18
C PHE A 147 19.57 0.02 9.70
N SER A 148 20.46 -0.69 9.01
CA SER A 148 20.68 -0.51 7.57
C SER A 148 19.42 -0.82 6.74
N LYS A 149 18.62 -1.80 7.15
CA LYS A 149 17.36 -2.15 6.47
C LYS A 149 16.29 -1.09 6.72
N VAL A 150 16.18 -0.61 7.96
CA VAL A 150 15.31 0.50 8.37
C VAL A 150 15.63 1.78 7.58
N VAL A 151 16.90 2.15 7.45
CA VAL A 151 17.33 3.32 6.66
C VAL A 151 17.02 3.13 5.18
N THR A 152 17.20 1.93 4.63
CA THR A 152 16.88 1.63 3.23
C THR A 152 15.40 1.84 2.95
N ILE A 153 14.51 1.38 3.85
CA ILE A 153 13.07 1.60 3.78
C ILE A 153 12.72 3.07 3.92
N ALA A 154 13.31 3.76 4.90
CA ALA A 154 13.07 5.18 5.13
C ALA A 154 13.39 6.00 3.86
N GLY A 155 14.51 5.73 3.20
CA GLY A 155 14.87 6.35 1.94
C GLY A 155 13.85 6.09 0.83
N SER A 156 13.32 4.86 0.71
CA SER A 156 12.32 4.55 -0.33
C SER A 156 10.99 5.27 -0.11
N VAL A 157 10.61 5.44 1.16
CA VAL A 157 9.35 6.08 1.58
C VAL A 157 9.44 7.60 1.51
N PHE A 158 10.62 8.16 1.79
CA PHE A 158 10.85 9.59 1.90
C PHE A 158 10.42 10.37 0.65
N PHE A 159 10.95 10.02 -0.52
CA PHE A 159 10.71 10.76 -1.77
C PHE A 159 9.24 10.84 -2.19
N PRO A 160 8.48 9.74 -2.29
CA PRO A 160 7.06 9.82 -2.68
C PRO A 160 6.24 10.63 -1.67
N VAL A 161 6.56 10.57 -0.38
CA VAL A 161 5.89 11.38 0.64
C VAL A 161 6.20 12.86 0.47
N VAL A 162 7.46 13.25 0.27
CA VAL A 162 7.85 14.66 0.02
C VAL A 162 7.08 15.20 -1.19
N ILE A 163 7.15 14.51 -2.34
CA ILE A 163 6.57 14.99 -3.59
C ILE A 163 5.06 15.17 -3.50
N ASN A 164 4.35 14.19 -2.94
CA ASN A 164 2.91 14.27 -2.79
C ASN A 164 2.49 15.31 -1.74
N THR A 165 3.28 15.51 -0.69
CA THR A 165 3.01 16.57 0.30
C THR A 165 3.19 17.95 -0.34
N VAL A 166 4.25 18.16 -1.12
CA VAL A 166 4.45 19.41 -1.89
C VAL A 166 3.29 19.63 -2.84
N ALA A 167 2.92 18.63 -3.64
CA ALA A 167 1.81 18.71 -4.58
C ALA A 167 0.49 19.04 -3.86
N GLY A 168 0.23 18.43 -2.71
CA GLY A 168 -0.94 18.72 -1.88
C GLY A 168 -1.04 20.17 -1.46
N VAL A 169 0.07 20.79 -1.06
CA VAL A 169 0.09 22.22 -0.68
C VAL A 169 -0.07 23.13 -1.91
N LEU A 170 0.58 22.79 -3.03
CA LEU A 170 0.56 23.65 -4.23
C LEU A 170 -0.74 23.57 -5.04
N ASN A 171 -1.50 22.50 -4.89
CA ASN A 171 -2.80 22.32 -5.55
C ASN A 171 -3.96 22.99 -4.81
N ILE A 172 -3.71 23.64 -3.66
CA ILE A 172 -4.72 24.42 -2.96
C ILE A 172 -5.12 25.61 -3.83
N ASP A 173 -6.42 25.75 -4.08
CA ASP A 173 -6.96 26.82 -4.92
C ASP A 173 -6.50 28.20 -4.41
N ARG A 174 -6.09 29.05 -5.35
CA ARG A 174 -5.70 30.44 -5.09
C ARG A 174 -6.82 31.21 -4.41
N VAL A 175 -8.08 30.86 -4.66
CA VAL A 175 -9.25 31.44 -3.99
C VAL A 175 -9.13 31.33 -2.46
N HIS A 176 -8.68 30.18 -1.93
CA HIS A 176 -8.49 30.03 -0.49
C HIS A 176 -7.35 30.90 0.06
N LEU A 177 -6.31 31.12 -0.74
CA LEU A 177 -5.20 32.01 -0.38
C LEU A 177 -5.65 33.48 -0.31
N ASP A 178 -6.43 33.91 -1.30
CA ASP A 178 -6.90 35.28 -1.41
C ASP A 178 -7.93 35.61 -0.33
N VAL A 179 -8.84 34.67 -0.03
CA VAL A 179 -9.76 34.77 1.12
C VAL A 179 -8.97 34.87 2.42
N ALA A 180 -7.98 34.02 2.65
CA ALA A 180 -7.17 34.08 3.87
C ALA A 180 -6.48 35.43 4.06
N LYS A 181 -5.93 36.00 2.98
CA LYS A 181 -5.30 37.32 2.99
C LYS A 181 -6.31 38.44 3.27
N ASN A 182 -7.48 38.40 2.63
CA ASN A 182 -8.53 39.42 2.82
C ASN A 182 -9.09 39.44 4.25
N TYR A 183 -9.13 38.29 4.91
CA TYR A 183 -9.55 38.18 6.32
C TYR A 183 -8.40 38.38 7.32
N GLY A 184 -7.20 38.73 6.87
CA GLY A 184 -6.05 39.00 7.75
C GLY A 184 -5.52 37.77 8.51
N ALA A 185 -5.65 36.58 7.93
CA ALA A 185 -5.22 35.34 8.58
C ALA A 185 -3.72 35.38 8.92
N SER A 186 -3.38 35.02 10.17
CA SER A 186 -1.98 34.89 10.58
C SER A 186 -1.31 33.71 9.83
N PRO A 187 0.03 33.67 9.73
CA PRO A 187 0.73 32.53 9.12
C PRO A 187 0.38 31.19 9.78
N LYS A 188 0.10 31.21 11.09
CA LYS A 188 -0.33 30.03 11.85
C LYS A 188 -1.75 29.60 11.47
N ASP A 189 -2.68 30.55 11.34
CA ASP A 189 -4.05 30.27 10.89
C ASP A 189 -4.07 29.73 9.46
N PHE A 190 -3.28 30.36 8.58
CA PHE A 190 -3.11 29.90 7.22
C PHE A 190 -2.61 28.45 7.17
N PHE A 191 -1.57 28.11 7.95
CA PHE A 191 -1.05 26.75 8.01
C PHE A 191 -2.07 25.74 8.56
N LEU A 192 -2.61 25.99 9.75
CA LEU A 192 -3.45 25.02 10.47
C LEU A 192 -4.85 24.85 9.87
N LYS A 193 -5.42 25.91 9.28
CA LYS A 193 -6.82 25.91 8.82
C LYS A 193 -6.96 25.73 7.30
N ILE A 194 -5.92 26.01 6.53
CA ILE A 194 -5.99 26.01 5.06
C ILE A 194 -4.93 25.09 4.47
N ALA A 195 -3.65 25.37 4.70
CA ALA A 195 -2.57 24.66 4.00
C ALA A 195 -2.48 23.18 4.41
N PHE A 196 -2.46 22.90 5.71
CA PHE A 196 -2.35 21.53 6.21
C PHE A 196 -3.62 20.70 5.89
N PRO A 197 -4.85 21.17 6.19
CA PRO A 197 -6.06 20.42 5.84
C PRO A 197 -6.26 20.24 4.33
N GLY A 198 -5.93 21.25 3.52
CA GLY A 198 -6.02 21.19 2.06
C GLY A 198 -5.03 20.22 1.44
N ALA A 199 -3.85 20.04 2.05
CA ALA A 199 -2.83 19.12 1.58
C ALA A 199 -3.04 17.65 2.03
N LEU A 200 -3.79 17.41 3.12
CA LEU A 200 -4.03 16.07 3.67
C LEU A 200 -4.45 15.01 2.63
N PRO A 201 -5.40 15.28 1.71
CA PRO A 201 -5.85 14.30 0.72
C PRO A 201 -4.71 13.71 -0.13
N VAL A 202 -3.86 14.58 -0.70
CA VAL A 202 -2.75 14.20 -1.57
C VAL A 202 -1.56 13.70 -0.74
N MET A 203 -1.30 14.31 0.41
CA MET A 203 -0.27 13.85 1.34
C MET A 203 -0.51 12.39 1.77
N LEU A 204 -1.76 12.03 2.09
CA LEU A 204 -2.12 10.65 2.46
C LEU A 204 -1.96 9.66 1.30
N GLU A 205 -2.16 10.09 0.05
CA GLU A 205 -1.84 9.26 -1.12
C GLU A 205 -0.33 8.99 -1.23
N GLY A 206 0.50 10.00 -0.96
CA GLY A 206 1.96 9.82 -0.86
C GLY A 206 2.37 8.85 0.24
N ILE A 207 1.74 8.95 1.43
CA ILE A 207 1.96 8.03 2.55
C ILE A 207 1.52 6.61 2.17
N GLN A 208 0.39 6.44 1.48
CA GLN A 208 -0.08 5.14 1.00
C GLN A 208 0.86 4.54 -0.06
N MET A 209 1.38 5.36 -0.98
CA MET A 209 2.38 4.92 -1.94
C MET A 209 3.67 4.49 -1.24
N GLY A 210 4.12 5.27 -0.25
CA GLY A 210 5.25 4.94 0.61
C GLY A 210 5.06 3.60 1.32
N GLN A 211 3.86 3.28 1.80
CA GLN A 211 3.57 2.01 2.46
C GLN A 211 3.78 0.82 1.51
N ALA A 212 3.27 0.90 0.28
CA ALA A 212 3.47 -0.14 -0.72
C ALA A 212 4.95 -0.33 -1.06
N ILE A 213 5.70 0.77 -1.19
CA ILE A 213 7.13 0.74 -1.46
C ILE A 213 7.91 0.16 -0.28
N ALA A 214 7.57 0.52 0.97
CA ALA A 214 8.22 -0.01 2.17
C ALA A 214 8.14 -1.54 2.23
N LEU A 215 6.98 -2.10 1.87
CA LEU A 215 6.74 -3.55 1.81
C LEU A 215 7.55 -4.24 0.71
N LEU A 216 7.73 -3.60 -0.43
CA LEU A 216 8.60 -4.13 -1.49
C LEU A 216 10.07 -4.08 -1.07
N THR A 217 10.49 -2.94 -0.50
CA THR A 217 11.88 -2.69 -0.10
C THR A 217 12.32 -3.61 1.03
N ILE A 218 11.50 -3.84 2.07
CA ILE A 218 11.89 -4.71 3.19
C ILE A 218 12.22 -6.13 2.70
N VAL A 219 11.43 -6.67 1.77
CA VAL A 219 11.63 -8.04 1.27
C VAL A 219 13.01 -8.13 0.61
N ALA A 220 13.31 -7.23 -0.32
CA ALA A 220 14.60 -7.19 -0.99
C ALA A 220 15.76 -6.90 -0.01
N ALA A 221 15.56 -5.99 0.95
CA ALA A 221 16.57 -5.67 1.95
C ALA A 221 16.86 -6.86 2.90
N GLU A 222 15.87 -7.69 3.21
CA GLU A 222 16.06 -8.87 4.03
C GLU A 222 16.76 -10.03 3.28
N MET A 223 16.70 -10.04 1.95
CA MET A 223 17.48 -10.97 1.13
C MET A 223 18.99 -10.66 1.19
N MET A 224 19.35 -9.41 1.52
CA MET A 224 20.72 -8.91 1.53
C MET A 224 21.26 -8.82 2.96
N GLY A 225 21.92 -9.90 3.41
CA GLY A 225 22.67 -9.90 4.69
C GLY A 225 21.78 -9.73 5.93
N ALA A 226 20.53 -10.21 5.89
CA ALA A 226 19.76 -10.44 7.10
C ALA A 226 19.95 -11.87 7.61
N THR A 227 19.67 -12.07 8.89
CA THR A 227 19.62 -13.39 9.55
C THR A 227 18.21 -13.75 10.02
N SER A 228 17.25 -12.86 9.79
CA SER A 228 15.87 -12.96 10.22
C SER A 228 14.98 -12.07 9.34
N GLY A 229 13.69 -12.37 9.28
CA GLY A 229 12.70 -11.61 8.51
C GLY A 229 11.97 -12.49 7.50
N ILE A 230 10.85 -12.02 7.00
CA ILE A 230 10.04 -12.73 6.00
C ILE A 230 10.81 -12.83 4.67
N GLY A 231 11.49 -11.77 4.24
CA GLY A 231 12.34 -11.80 3.04
C GLY A 231 13.55 -12.73 3.21
N TYR A 232 14.10 -12.82 4.43
CA TYR A 232 15.14 -13.80 4.76
C TYR A 232 14.61 -15.24 4.70
N LEU A 233 13.42 -15.49 5.24
CA LEU A 233 12.75 -16.80 5.19
C LEU A 233 12.55 -17.23 3.74
N ILE A 234 12.04 -16.34 2.88
CA ILE A 234 11.85 -16.61 1.45
C ILE A 234 13.17 -16.97 0.79
N TRP A 235 14.20 -16.15 0.98
CA TRP A 235 15.48 -16.33 0.31
C TRP A 235 16.21 -17.59 0.75
N THR A 236 16.22 -17.86 2.06
CA THR A 236 16.90 -19.03 2.61
C THR A 236 16.16 -20.30 2.22
N SER A 237 14.82 -20.29 2.25
CA SER A 237 13.99 -21.42 1.82
C SER A 237 14.15 -21.70 0.33
N TYR A 238 14.19 -20.66 -0.50
CA TYR A 238 14.49 -20.76 -1.94
C TYR A 238 15.85 -21.44 -2.18
N LYS A 239 16.91 -20.96 -1.53
CA LYS A 239 18.26 -21.55 -1.67
C LYS A 239 18.33 -23.00 -1.20
N ALA A 240 17.55 -23.35 -0.20
CA ALA A 240 17.46 -24.71 0.35
C ALA A 240 16.47 -25.61 -0.40
N PHE A 241 15.82 -25.12 -1.47
CA PHE A 241 14.73 -25.82 -2.17
C PHE A 241 13.55 -26.22 -1.26
N MET A 242 13.39 -25.53 -0.13
CA MET A 242 12.26 -25.67 0.80
C MET A 242 11.11 -24.77 0.34
N LEU A 243 10.50 -25.12 -0.80
CA LEU A 243 9.57 -24.19 -1.47
C LEU A 243 8.26 -24.00 -0.71
N LYS A 244 7.82 -24.95 0.12
CA LYS A 244 6.61 -24.77 0.94
C LYS A 244 6.78 -23.57 1.88
N GLU A 245 7.92 -23.50 2.56
CA GLU A 245 8.35 -22.44 3.46
C GLU A 245 8.54 -21.11 2.72
N MET A 246 9.10 -21.16 1.51
CA MET A 246 9.19 -19.98 0.63
C MET A 246 7.80 -19.41 0.31
N PHE A 247 6.86 -20.27 -0.09
CA PHE A 247 5.48 -19.86 -0.38
C PHE A 247 4.75 -19.35 0.86
N VAL A 248 5.00 -19.93 2.05
CA VAL A 248 4.49 -19.37 3.32
C VAL A 248 4.94 -17.92 3.50
N GLY A 249 6.22 -17.62 3.25
CA GLY A 249 6.74 -16.26 3.30
C GLY A 249 6.06 -15.31 2.30
N LEU A 250 5.81 -15.77 1.07
CA LEU A 250 5.10 -14.97 0.05
C LEU A 250 3.66 -14.66 0.46
N VAL A 251 2.95 -15.66 1.00
CA VAL A 251 1.58 -15.49 1.53
C VAL A 251 1.58 -14.48 2.68
N LEU A 252 2.55 -14.56 3.58
CA LEU A 252 2.68 -13.60 4.68
C LEU A 252 2.89 -12.16 4.21
N ILE A 253 3.76 -11.92 3.21
CA ILE A 253 3.95 -10.57 2.65
C ILE A 253 2.64 -10.06 2.03
N SER A 254 1.95 -10.90 1.27
CA SER A 254 0.67 -10.54 0.67
C SER A 254 -0.37 -10.18 1.74
N PHE A 255 -0.47 -11.00 2.79
CA PHE A 255 -1.36 -10.78 3.93
C PHE A 255 -1.05 -9.48 4.65
N PHE A 256 0.20 -9.25 5.07
CA PHE A 256 0.58 -8.03 5.78
C PHE A 256 0.47 -6.79 4.89
N GLY A 257 0.80 -6.90 3.60
CA GLY A 257 0.64 -5.80 2.66
C GLY A 257 -0.81 -5.37 2.50
N PHE A 258 -1.71 -6.34 2.36
CA PHE A 258 -3.15 -6.10 2.36
C PHE A 258 -3.63 -5.51 3.69
N LEU A 259 -3.22 -6.09 4.82
CA LEU A 259 -3.59 -5.63 6.15
C LEU A 259 -3.17 -4.18 6.40
N PHE A 260 -1.91 -3.82 6.12
CA PHE A 260 -1.43 -2.45 6.25
C PHE A 260 -2.19 -1.49 5.32
N SER A 261 -2.55 -1.93 4.11
CA SER A 261 -3.34 -1.10 3.18
C SER A 261 -4.73 -0.82 3.73
N LEU A 262 -5.38 -1.84 4.31
CA LEU A 262 -6.67 -1.67 4.97
C LEU A 262 -6.59 -0.71 6.15
N LEU A 263 -5.57 -0.87 7.01
CA LEU A 263 -5.36 -0.01 8.17
C LEU A 263 -5.15 1.45 7.75
N LEU A 264 -4.29 1.71 6.77
CA LEU A 264 -4.03 3.08 6.30
C LEU A 264 -5.23 3.70 5.57
N ARG A 265 -5.96 2.93 4.75
CA ARG A 265 -7.22 3.41 4.14
C ARG A 265 -8.29 3.71 5.19
N GLY A 266 -8.39 2.88 6.22
CA GLY A 266 -9.29 3.10 7.37
C GLY A 266 -8.93 4.38 8.13
N LEU A 267 -7.64 4.61 8.35
CA LEU A 267 -7.14 5.84 8.97
C LEU A 267 -7.39 7.07 8.09
N GLN A 268 -7.17 6.97 6.78
CA GLN A 268 -7.41 8.04 5.81
C GLN A 268 -8.87 8.49 5.83
N LYS A 269 -9.83 7.55 5.82
CA LYS A 269 -11.27 7.87 5.91
C LYS A 269 -11.65 8.60 7.20
N ARG A 270 -10.94 8.35 8.30
CA ARG A 270 -11.18 9.04 9.59
C ARG A 270 -10.54 10.42 9.63
N ILE A 271 -9.36 10.60 9.04
CA ILE A 271 -8.63 11.88 9.04
C ILE A 271 -9.23 12.86 8.03
N VAL A 272 -9.71 12.36 6.89
CA VAL A 272 -10.29 13.15 5.80
C VAL A 272 -11.70 12.66 5.49
N PRO A 273 -12.68 12.88 6.38
CA PRO A 273 -14.08 12.48 6.16
C PRO A 273 -14.78 13.33 5.09
N TRP A 274 -14.19 14.46 4.69
CA TRP A 274 -14.76 15.38 3.71
C TRP A 274 -14.39 15.03 2.24
N ARG A 275 -13.83 13.84 2.02
CA ARG A 275 -13.69 13.20 0.70
C ARG A 275 -14.88 12.30 0.44
#